data_AF-A0A6A6H834-F1
#
_entry.id   AF-A0A6A6H834-F1
#
_cell.length_a   1.000
_cell.length_b   1.000
_cell.length_c   1.000
_cell.angle_alpha   90.00
_cell.angle_beta   90.00
_cell.angle_gamma   90.00
#
_symmetry.space_group_name_H-M   'P 1'
#
loop_
_entity.id
_entity.type
_entity.pdbx_description
1 polymer ?
#
loop_
_entity_poly.entity_id
_entity_poly.type
_entity_poly.pdbx_seq_one_letter_code
_entity_poly.pdbx_strand_id
1 'polypeptide(L)'
;MSHASSTTHPRPLLHAATRSSSLHDLQSALNLARTQSPSTYPTFLRQALTATVRAGSAPLTAYLLDNKHAPLSTLSPGNIGLHPSIQLFETLVSRGFDALVEWLLAHGARVDGGDAFVDGEGYEIEPRPAPLTESCAAMGSVRTWRRIRSAGARVGRRALHRAAGNAAAKGAFGRGDPSSEEESREDGERNGGGEEEVNEQRKRNREAREDMLRFLVDEEGLDVNRLDSDTGRAMHWGTPINYAAQQPKGAGVLLWLLDRGADPRIPGVDGGDAFDNAKTSGSEEIMALLAKWSDRHN
;
A
#
# COMPACT_ATOMS: atom_id res chain seq x y z
N MET A 1 40.28 -39.18 23.10
CA MET A 1 40.30 -37.85 22.46
C MET A 1 39.13 -37.78 21.48
N SER A 2 37.94 -37.35 21.92
CA SER A 2 36.79 -37.21 21.02
C SER A 2 36.75 -35.79 20.45
N HIS A 3 37.14 -35.64 19.19
CA HIS A 3 36.77 -34.45 18.44
C HIS A 3 35.26 -34.48 18.19
N ALA A 4 34.51 -33.83 19.06
CA ALA A 4 33.13 -33.44 18.77
C ALA A 4 33.18 -32.46 17.58
N SER A 5 32.96 -32.99 16.38
CA SER A 5 32.71 -32.18 15.21
C SER A 5 31.44 -31.39 15.52
N SER A 6 31.59 -30.09 15.82
CA SER A 6 30.46 -29.17 15.97
C SER A 6 29.74 -29.14 14.63
N THR A 7 28.73 -29.98 14.48
CA THR A 7 27.91 -30.03 13.27
C THR A 7 27.13 -28.73 13.22
N THR A 8 27.67 -27.75 12.49
CA THR A 8 26.97 -26.50 12.20
C THR A 8 25.63 -26.86 11.59
N HIS A 9 24.57 -26.50 12.30
CA HIS A 9 23.21 -26.84 11.91
C HIS A 9 22.62 -25.67 11.11
N PRO A 10 21.84 -25.92 10.03
CA PRO A 10 21.35 -24.85 9.17
C PRO A 10 20.33 -23.91 9.84
N ARG A 11 19.63 -24.37 10.88
CA ARG A 11 18.65 -23.56 11.65
C ARG A 11 19.27 -22.37 12.41
N PRO A 12 20.33 -22.55 13.22
CA PRO A 12 21.05 -21.42 13.83
C PRO A 12 21.49 -20.34 12.83
N LEU A 13 21.97 -20.74 11.64
CA LEU A 13 22.36 -19.81 10.58
C LEU A 13 21.16 -19.07 9.99
N LEU A 14 20.03 -19.76 9.77
CA LEU A 14 18.78 -19.11 9.35
C LEU A 14 18.34 -18.06 10.39
N HIS A 15 18.39 -18.38 11.69
CA HIS A 15 18.04 -17.43 12.74
C HIS A 15 18.98 -16.22 12.78
N ALA A 16 20.29 -16.44 12.61
CA ALA A 16 21.26 -15.37 12.48
C ALA A 16 20.94 -14.48 11.27
N ALA A 17 20.75 -15.07 10.10
CA ALA A 17 20.40 -14.39 8.85
C ALA A 17 19.14 -13.54 9.00
N THR A 18 18.08 -14.05 9.64
CA THR A 18 16.86 -13.28 9.86
C THR A 18 17.02 -12.14 10.85
N ARG A 19 17.89 -12.26 11.86
CA ARG A 19 18.14 -11.19 12.84
C ARG A 19 19.01 -10.08 12.29
N SER A 20 20.00 -10.43 11.46
CA SER A 20 20.94 -9.47 10.86
C SER A 20 20.54 -9.04 9.45
N SER A 21 19.42 -9.56 8.92
CA SER A 21 19.01 -9.41 7.52
C SER A 21 20.12 -9.75 6.50
N SER A 22 20.99 -10.72 6.83
CA SER A 22 22.18 -11.09 6.07
C SER A 22 21.88 -12.13 4.98
N LEU A 23 22.08 -11.74 3.71
CA LEU A 23 21.89 -12.64 2.57
C LEU A 23 22.94 -13.75 2.52
N HIS A 24 24.18 -13.42 2.87
CA HIS A 24 25.28 -14.38 2.92
C HIS A 24 24.97 -15.54 3.88
N ASP A 25 24.44 -15.23 5.06
CA ASP A 25 24.14 -16.24 6.08
C ASP A 25 22.92 -17.08 5.69
N LEU A 26 21.94 -16.47 5.01
CA LEU A 26 20.81 -17.20 4.43
C LEU A 26 21.28 -18.19 3.36
N GLN A 27 22.13 -17.75 2.44
CA GLN A 27 22.70 -18.60 1.39
C GLN A 27 23.51 -19.76 1.99
N SER A 28 24.31 -19.47 3.02
CA SER A 28 25.07 -20.46 3.77
C SER A 28 24.15 -21.49 4.43
N ALA A 29 23.06 -21.05 5.08
CA ALA A 29 22.07 -21.92 5.70
C ALA A 29 21.37 -22.83 4.69
N LEU A 30 20.99 -22.30 3.53
CA LEU A 30 20.32 -23.05 2.46
C LEU A 30 21.25 -24.08 1.82
N ASN A 31 22.50 -23.71 1.54
CA ASN A 31 23.47 -24.63 0.97
C ASN A 31 23.75 -25.79 1.93
N LEU A 32 23.89 -25.49 3.22
CA LEU A 32 24.13 -26.50 4.25
C LEU A 32 22.94 -27.45 4.42
N ALA A 33 21.70 -26.91 4.43
CA ALA A 33 20.50 -27.74 4.49
C ALA A 33 20.36 -28.67 3.27
N ARG A 34 20.73 -28.17 2.09
CA ARG A 34 20.67 -28.92 0.83
C ARG A 34 21.70 -30.04 0.79
N THR A 35 22.90 -29.82 1.30
CA THR A 35 23.97 -30.83 1.30
C THR A 35 23.79 -31.87 2.39
N GLN A 36 23.35 -31.48 3.59
CA GLN A 36 23.21 -32.40 4.72
C GLN A 36 21.94 -33.25 4.62
N SER A 37 20.82 -32.66 4.19
CA SER A 37 19.52 -33.33 4.20
C SER A 37 18.68 -32.98 2.98
N PRO A 38 19.04 -33.47 1.77
CA PRO A 38 18.32 -33.17 0.53
C PRO A 38 16.82 -33.50 0.59
N SER A 39 16.44 -34.59 1.26
CA SER A 39 15.05 -35.06 1.38
C SER A 39 14.17 -34.14 2.22
N THR A 40 14.75 -33.41 3.19
CA THR A 40 14.02 -32.46 4.04
C THR A 40 14.24 -31.00 3.63
N TYR A 41 15.09 -30.75 2.63
CA TYR A 41 15.37 -29.42 2.09
C TYR A 41 14.11 -28.64 1.68
N PRO A 42 13.08 -29.23 1.02
CA PRO A 42 11.84 -28.51 0.74
C PRO A 42 11.12 -28.03 2.00
N THR A 43 11.15 -28.82 3.08
CA THR A 43 10.60 -28.43 4.39
C THR A 43 11.43 -27.33 5.03
N PHE A 44 12.75 -27.38 4.88
CA PHE A 44 13.63 -26.31 5.37
C PHE A 44 13.43 -25.01 4.60
N LEU A 45 13.25 -25.07 3.28
CA LEU A 45 12.99 -23.92 2.42
C LEU A 45 11.66 -23.23 2.78
N ARG A 46 10.62 -24.03 3.07
CA ARG A 46 9.35 -23.56 3.64
C ARG A 46 9.55 -22.81 4.96
N GLN A 47 10.31 -23.41 5.88
CA GLN A 47 10.61 -22.80 7.19
C GLN A 47 11.43 -21.51 7.05
N ALA A 48 12.37 -21.46 6.10
CA ALA A 48 13.16 -20.28 5.80
C ALA A 48 12.28 -19.13 5.30
N LEU A 49 11.37 -19.42 4.36
CA LEU A 49 10.43 -18.43 3.84
C LEU A 49 9.51 -17.88 4.94
N THR A 50 8.93 -18.75 5.77
CA THR A 50 8.13 -18.32 6.92
C THR A 50 8.94 -17.46 7.89
N ALA A 51 10.21 -17.79 8.13
CA ALA A 51 11.08 -17.05 9.04
C ALA A 51 11.48 -15.67 8.50
N THR A 52 11.80 -15.53 7.20
CA THR A 52 12.15 -14.24 6.61
C THR A 52 10.95 -13.30 6.52
N VAL A 53 9.76 -13.85 6.26
CA VAL A 53 8.50 -13.10 6.29
C VAL A 53 8.17 -12.64 7.71
N ARG A 54 8.26 -13.53 8.71
CA ARG A 54 8.03 -13.17 10.12
C ARG A 54 9.04 -12.15 10.64
N ALA A 55 10.25 -12.15 10.10
CA ALA A 55 11.29 -11.16 10.42
C ALA A 55 11.12 -9.85 9.63
N GLY A 56 10.16 -9.75 8.70
CA GLY A 56 9.92 -8.55 7.89
C GLY A 56 11.02 -8.20 6.88
N SER A 57 11.95 -9.13 6.58
CA SER A 57 13.10 -8.86 5.72
C SER A 57 12.75 -9.02 4.23
N ALA A 58 12.53 -7.89 3.55
CA ALA A 58 12.24 -7.87 2.11
C ALA A 58 13.36 -8.43 1.22
N PRO A 59 14.65 -8.09 1.44
CA PRO A 59 15.72 -8.61 0.59
C PRO A 59 15.86 -10.14 0.67
N LEU A 60 15.73 -10.70 1.87
CA LEU A 60 15.81 -12.14 2.08
C LEU A 60 14.59 -12.88 1.54
N THR A 61 13.41 -12.30 1.71
CA THR A 61 12.16 -12.85 1.18
C THR A 61 12.18 -12.86 -0.35
N ALA A 62 12.57 -11.76 -1.00
CA ALA A 62 12.72 -11.68 -2.45
C ALA A 62 13.72 -12.73 -2.97
N TYR A 63 14.88 -12.86 -2.31
CA TYR A 63 15.87 -13.87 -2.70
C TYR A 63 15.31 -15.31 -2.69
N LEU A 64 14.54 -15.67 -1.66
CA LEU A 64 13.94 -17.02 -1.55
C LEU A 64 12.88 -17.29 -2.62
N LEU A 65 12.14 -16.26 -3.01
CA LEU A 65 11.12 -16.37 -4.05
C LEU A 65 11.75 -16.43 -5.44
N ASP A 66 12.62 -15.47 -5.75
CA ASP A 66 13.16 -15.27 -7.10
C ASP A 66 14.23 -16.30 -7.46
N ASN A 67 15.08 -16.68 -6.50
CA ASN A 67 16.30 -17.47 -6.78
C ASN A 67 16.23 -18.91 -6.27
N LYS A 68 15.27 -19.22 -5.39
CA LYS A 68 15.14 -20.56 -4.77
C LYS A 68 13.77 -21.19 -4.97
N HIS A 69 12.82 -20.48 -5.59
CA HIS A 69 11.48 -20.95 -5.88
C HIS A 69 10.80 -21.56 -4.65
N ALA A 70 10.97 -20.91 -3.50
CA ALA A 70 10.39 -21.38 -2.24
C ALA A 70 8.85 -21.46 -2.35
N PRO A 71 8.22 -22.57 -1.93
CA PRO A 71 6.79 -22.77 -2.12
C PRO A 71 5.97 -21.86 -1.21
N LEU A 72 5.15 -21.01 -1.83
CA LEU A 72 4.31 -20.00 -1.17
C LEU A 72 3.11 -20.57 -0.41
N SER A 73 2.78 -21.85 -0.61
CA SER A 73 1.70 -22.56 0.11
C SER A 73 1.89 -22.61 1.63
N THR A 74 3.05 -22.19 2.14
CA THR A 74 3.33 -22.10 3.58
C THR A 74 3.08 -20.76 4.22
N LEU A 75 2.72 -19.74 3.44
CA LEU A 75 2.40 -18.43 3.98
C LEU A 75 0.91 -18.38 4.32
N SER A 76 0.60 -18.40 5.62
CA SER A 76 -0.76 -18.09 6.09
C SER A 76 -0.91 -16.58 6.33
N PRO A 77 -2.13 -16.02 6.23
CA PRO A 77 -2.41 -14.64 6.63
C PRO A 77 -1.90 -14.31 8.06
N GLY A 78 -1.93 -15.29 8.97
CA GLY A 78 -1.35 -15.14 10.32
C GLY A 78 0.17 -15.02 10.36
N ASN A 79 0.90 -15.61 9.40
CA ASN A 79 2.36 -15.45 9.30
C ASN A 79 2.79 -14.06 8.80
N ILE A 80 1.91 -13.42 8.03
CA ILE A 80 2.08 -12.05 7.51
C ILE A 80 1.64 -11.03 8.59
N GLY A 81 0.61 -11.36 9.38
CA GLY A 81 0.05 -10.47 10.41
C GLY A 81 0.81 -10.39 11.74
N LEU A 82 1.72 -11.33 12.05
CA LEU A 82 2.46 -11.36 13.32
C LEU A 82 3.53 -10.24 13.44
N HIS A 83 4.01 -9.73 12.32
CA HIS A 83 4.77 -8.49 12.24
C HIS A 83 4.29 -7.74 10.99
N PRO A 84 3.35 -6.79 11.11
CA PRO A 84 2.89 -5.97 10.00
C PRO A 84 4.03 -5.04 9.55
N SER A 85 4.97 -5.56 8.77
CA SER A 85 5.89 -4.71 8.03
C SER A 85 5.10 -4.14 6.86
N ILE A 86 4.51 -2.98 7.12
CA ILE A 86 3.94 -2.09 6.11
C ILE A 86 4.97 -1.91 4.98
N GLN A 87 6.27 -1.82 5.29
CA GLN A 87 7.37 -1.75 4.32
C GLN A 87 7.56 -3.01 3.46
N LEU A 88 7.38 -4.24 3.97
CA LEU A 88 7.50 -5.46 3.15
C LEU A 88 6.34 -5.56 2.18
N PHE A 89 5.14 -5.22 2.64
CA PHE A 89 3.97 -5.11 1.79
C PHE A 89 4.19 -3.96 0.76
N GLU A 90 4.56 -2.76 1.21
CA GLU A 90 4.85 -1.55 0.42
C GLU A 90 6.04 -1.66 -0.54
N THR A 91 7.01 -2.52 -0.26
CA THR A 91 8.13 -2.81 -1.17
C THR A 91 7.71 -3.79 -2.27
N LEU A 92 6.72 -4.65 -2.01
CA LEU A 92 6.16 -5.61 -2.98
C LEU A 92 5.10 -4.93 -3.89
N VAL A 93 4.09 -4.25 -3.32
CA VAL A 93 4.03 -2.78 -3.40
C VAL A 93 4.54 -2.08 -4.65
N SER A 94 5.58 -1.30 -4.36
CA SER A 94 6.25 -0.30 -5.19
C SER A 94 7.09 -0.88 -6.32
N ARG A 95 7.18 -2.21 -6.47
CA ARG A 95 8.05 -2.88 -7.47
C ARG A 95 7.33 -3.51 -8.66
N GLY A 96 6.00 -3.46 -8.72
CA GLY A 96 5.21 -4.00 -9.84
C GLY A 96 4.37 -5.19 -9.41
N PHE A 97 3.20 -4.88 -8.88
CA PHE A 97 2.26 -5.81 -8.25
C PHE A 97 1.55 -6.79 -9.17
N ASP A 98 1.55 -6.55 -10.47
CA ASP A 98 0.65 -7.27 -11.38
C ASP A 98 0.96 -8.76 -11.39
N ALA A 99 2.25 -9.14 -11.45
CA ALA A 99 2.67 -10.54 -11.49
C ALA A 99 2.39 -11.31 -10.18
N LEU A 100 2.58 -10.67 -9.02
CA LEU A 100 2.33 -11.30 -7.72
C LEU A 100 0.82 -11.46 -7.47
N VAL A 101 0.03 -10.46 -7.80
CA VAL A 101 -1.43 -10.52 -7.71
C VAL A 101 -1.98 -11.56 -8.69
N GLU A 102 -1.50 -11.59 -9.94
CA GLU A 102 -1.84 -12.61 -10.92
C GLU A 102 -1.50 -14.02 -10.40
N TRP A 103 -0.34 -14.17 -9.77
CA TRP A 103 0.10 -15.43 -9.20
C TRP A 103 -0.76 -15.86 -8.01
N LEU A 104 -1.03 -14.98 -7.04
CA LEU A 104 -1.86 -15.29 -5.86
C LEU A 104 -3.30 -15.67 -6.27
N LEU A 105 -3.86 -14.95 -7.24
CA LEU A 105 -5.17 -15.26 -7.81
C LEU A 105 -5.19 -16.62 -8.52
N ALA A 106 -4.15 -16.93 -9.30
CA ALA A 106 -4.01 -18.23 -9.95
C ALA A 106 -3.91 -19.40 -8.95
N HIS A 107 -3.53 -19.14 -7.70
CA HIS A 107 -3.41 -20.12 -6.63
C HIS A 107 -4.57 -20.08 -5.62
N GLY A 108 -5.70 -19.45 -5.97
CA GLY A 108 -6.94 -19.52 -5.20
C GLY A 108 -7.02 -18.59 -4.00
N ALA A 109 -6.21 -17.52 -3.96
CA ALA A 109 -6.35 -16.50 -2.93
C ALA A 109 -7.75 -15.84 -2.99
N ARG A 110 -8.45 -15.81 -1.85
CA ARG A 110 -9.71 -15.08 -1.71
C ARG A 110 -9.45 -13.58 -1.76
N VAL A 111 -10.22 -12.87 -2.58
CA VAL A 111 -10.16 -11.40 -2.71
C VAL A 111 -11.40 -10.67 -2.19
N ASP A 112 -12.38 -11.44 -1.73
CA ASP A 112 -13.67 -10.95 -1.22
C ASP A 112 -13.62 -10.48 0.24
N GLY A 113 -12.52 -10.71 0.94
CA GLY A 113 -12.34 -10.33 2.35
C GLY A 113 -12.95 -11.32 3.35
N GLY A 114 -13.55 -12.43 2.90
CA GLY A 114 -14.24 -13.39 3.76
C GLY A 114 -15.70 -13.05 4.04
N ASP A 115 -16.35 -13.87 4.87
CA ASP A 115 -17.73 -13.64 5.31
C ASP A 115 -17.75 -12.46 6.27
N ALA A 116 -18.66 -11.49 6.04
CA ALA A 116 -18.81 -10.32 6.89
C ALA A 116 -19.01 -10.75 8.35
N PHE A 117 -18.19 -10.22 9.26
CA PHE A 117 -18.44 -10.37 10.69
C PHE A 117 -19.67 -9.55 11.04
N VAL A 118 -20.82 -10.21 11.09
CA VAL A 118 -22.04 -9.66 11.70
C VAL A 118 -21.88 -9.92 13.20
N ASP A 119 -21.65 -8.87 13.99
CA ASP A 119 -21.89 -9.01 15.42
C ASP A 119 -23.40 -9.09 15.66
N GLY A 120 -23.81 -9.80 16.72
CA GLY A 120 -25.22 -10.12 16.99
C GLY A 120 -26.13 -8.91 17.29
N GLU A 121 -25.62 -7.69 17.12
CA GLU A 121 -26.29 -6.41 17.38
C GLU A 121 -26.66 -5.67 16.08
N GLY A 122 -26.33 -6.21 14.89
CA GLY A 122 -26.78 -5.65 13.61
C GLY A 122 -26.04 -4.38 13.17
N TYR A 123 -24.86 -4.10 13.72
CA TYR A 123 -24.00 -3.04 13.21
C TYR A 123 -23.18 -3.59 12.04
N GLU A 124 -23.28 -2.96 10.87
CA GLU A 124 -22.35 -3.23 9.77
C GLU A 124 -20.93 -2.82 10.20
N ILE A 125 -20.19 -3.76 10.79
CA ILE A 125 -18.75 -3.65 10.89
C ILE A 125 -18.23 -3.83 9.47
N GLU A 126 -17.80 -2.73 8.84
CA GLU A 126 -17.11 -2.78 7.54
C GLU A 126 -16.13 -3.95 7.53
N PRO A 127 -16.09 -4.75 6.43
CA PRO A 127 -15.27 -5.96 6.40
C PRO A 127 -13.85 -5.65 6.82
N ARG A 128 -13.41 -6.31 7.90
CA ARG A 128 -12.06 -6.21 8.47
C ARG A 128 -11.33 -7.51 8.14
N PRO A 129 -10.19 -7.44 7.42
CA PRO A 129 -9.52 -6.24 6.92
C PRO A 129 -10.25 -5.59 5.73
N ALA A 130 -10.00 -4.28 5.54
CA ALA A 130 -10.57 -3.50 4.44
C ALA A 130 -10.36 -4.20 3.09
N PRO A 131 -11.34 -4.12 2.15
CA PRO A 131 -11.23 -4.79 0.86
C PRO A 131 -9.93 -4.42 0.14
N LEU A 132 -9.32 -5.40 -0.52
CA LEU A 132 -8.04 -5.23 -1.24
C LEU A 132 -8.05 -4.06 -2.23
N THR A 133 -9.24 -3.74 -2.76
CA THR A 133 -9.45 -2.59 -3.64
C THR A 133 -9.09 -1.27 -2.97
N GLU A 134 -9.32 -1.06 -1.67
CA GLU A 134 -8.97 0.20 -1.01
C GLU A 134 -7.45 0.42 -0.99
N SER A 135 -6.68 -0.64 -0.72
CA SER A 135 -5.22 -0.60 -0.79
C SER A 135 -4.72 -0.44 -2.23
N CYS A 136 -5.35 -1.14 -3.18
CA CYS A 136 -5.02 -1.03 -4.59
C CYS A 136 -5.31 0.36 -5.15
N ALA A 137 -6.42 1.00 -4.76
CA ALA A 137 -6.73 2.37 -5.15
C ALA A 137 -5.71 3.39 -4.63
N ALA A 138 -5.21 3.19 -3.41
CA ALA A 138 -4.23 4.11 -2.82
C ALA A 138 -2.83 4.01 -3.45
N MET A 139 -2.39 2.79 -3.79
CA MET A 139 -0.98 2.50 -4.02
C MET A 139 -0.70 1.57 -5.22
N GLY A 140 -1.73 0.94 -5.77
CA GLY A 140 -1.61 -0.02 -6.86
C GLY A 140 -1.72 0.62 -8.24
N SER A 141 -1.78 -0.23 -9.27
CA SER A 141 -1.99 0.17 -10.66
C SER A 141 -3.43 -0.12 -11.12
N VAL A 142 -3.87 0.57 -12.16
CA VAL A 142 -5.17 0.27 -12.81
C VAL A 142 -5.20 -1.18 -13.31
N ARG A 143 -4.07 -1.71 -13.77
CA ARG A 143 -3.96 -3.12 -14.17
C ARG A 143 -4.23 -4.07 -13.01
N THR A 144 -3.59 -3.84 -11.86
CA THR A 144 -3.81 -4.63 -10.64
C THR A 144 -5.27 -4.55 -10.22
N TRP A 145 -5.86 -3.34 -10.23
CA TRP A 145 -7.27 -3.14 -9.90
C TRP A 145 -8.20 -3.98 -10.78
N ARG A 146 -8.10 -3.84 -12.11
CA ARG A 146 -8.93 -4.61 -13.05
C ARG A 146 -8.80 -6.12 -12.81
N ARG A 147 -7.59 -6.57 -12.47
CA ARG A 147 -7.33 -7.98 -12.18
C ARG A 147 -8.03 -8.45 -10.91
N ILE A 148 -7.87 -7.75 -9.77
CA ILE A 148 -8.55 -8.15 -8.53
C ILE A 148 -10.07 -8.04 -8.65
N ARG A 149 -10.59 -7.05 -9.39
CA ARG A 149 -12.02 -6.93 -9.69
C ARG A 149 -12.54 -8.11 -10.50
N SER A 150 -11.82 -8.52 -11.54
CA SER A 150 -12.18 -9.70 -12.36
C SER A 150 -12.18 -11.01 -11.55
N ALA A 151 -11.40 -11.06 -10.46
CA ALA A 151 -11.37 -12.19 -9.54
C ALA A 151 -12.45 -12.12 -8.43
N GLY A 152 -13.33 -11.12 -8.46
CA GLY A 152 -14.45 -10.99 -7.52
C GLY A 152 -14.17 -10.07 -6.32
N ALA A 153 -13.10 -9.28 -6.35
CA ALA A 153 -12.86 -8.30 -5.28
C ALA A 153 -14.00 -7.27 -5.24
N ARG A 154 -14.60 -7.11 -4.07
CA ARG A 154 -15.62 -6.08 -3.81
C ARG A 154 -14.96 -4.72 -3.81
N VAL A 155 -15.64 -3.72 -4.38
CA VAL A 155 -15.17 -2.34 -4.26
C VAL A 155 -15.43 -1.85 -2.85
N GLY A 156 -14.34 -1.58 -2.12
CA GLY A 156 -14.40 -0.97 -0.80
C GLY A 156 -14.99 0.43 -0.85
N ARG A 157 -15.76 0.77 0.18
CA ARG A 157 -16.46 2.05 0.31
C ARG A 157 -15.49 3.23 0.19
N ARG A 158 -14.25 3.06 0.66
CA ARG A 158 -13.24 4.13 0.71
C ARG A 158 -12.21 4.08 -0.41
N ALA A 159 -12.45 3.30 -1.47
CA ALA A 159 -11.47 3.17 -2.54
C ALA A 159 -11.10 4.53 -3.15
N LEU A 160 -12.10 5.35 -3.50
CA LEU A 160 -11.86 6.66 -4.08
C LEU A 160 -11.25 7.64 -3.06
N HIS A 161 -11.66 7.58 -1.79
CA HIS A 161 -11.12 8.42 -0.71
C HIS A 161 -9.63 8.16 -0.48
N ARG A 162 -9.23 6.89 -0.43
CA ARG A 162 -7.84 6.48 -0.23
C ARG A 162 -6.98 6.85 -1.45
N ALA A 163 -7.52 6.72 -2.67
CA ALA A 163 -6.86 7.21 -3.88
C ALA A 163 -6.66 8.73 -3.83
N ALA A 164 -7.71 9.49 -3.54
CA ALA A 164 -7.69 10.96 -3.51
C ALA A 164 -6.69 11.48 -2.46
N GLY A 165 -6.74 10.96 -1.24
CA GLY A 165 -5.82 11.33 -0.17
C GLY A 165 -4.36 10.99 -0.50
N ASN A 166 -4.08 9.81 -1.08
CA ASN A 166 -2.71 9.45 -1.44
C ASN A 166 -2.18 10.29 -2.62
N ALA A 167 -3.01 10.50 -3.64
CA ALA A 167 -2.69 11.35 -4.78
C ALA A 167 -2.40 12.80 -4.34
N ALA A 168 -3.24 13.34 -3.45
CA ALA A 168 -3.09 14.68 -2.89
C ALA A 168 -1.81 14.79 -2.04
N ALA A 169 -1.51 13.79 -1.20
CA ALA A 169 -0.28 13.76 -0.41
C ALA A 169 0.99 13.74 -1.28
N LYS A 170 0.91 13.24 -2.52
CA LYS A 170 2.02 13.18 -3.47
C LYS A 170 2.00 14.29 -4.53
N GLY A 171 1.08 15.24 -4.42
CA GLY A 171 0.98 16.38 -5.34
C GLY A 171 0.58 16.00 -6.77
N ALA A 172 -0.25 14.97 -6.93
CA ALA A 172 -0.85 14.62 -8.22
C ALA A 172 -1.66 15.81 -8.78
N PHE A 173 -1.64 15.98 -10.09
CA PHE A 173 -2.18 17.13 -10.82
C PHE A 173 -1.57 18.49 -10.41
N GLY A 174 -0.48 18.50 -9.64
CA GLY A 174 0.21 19.72 -9.25
C GLY A 174 0.79 20.45 -10.46
N ARG A 175 0.67 21.78 -10.49
CA ARG A 175 1.38 22.62 -11.46
C ARG A 175 2.85 22.59 -11.07
N GLY A 176 3.58 21.64 -11.66
CA GLY A 176 4.93 21.30 -11.25
C GLY A 176 5.85 22.51 -11.10
N ASP A 177 6.25 22.77 -9.85
CA ASP A 177 7.55 23.34 -9.57
C ASP A 177 8.41 22.24 -8.93
N PRO A 178 9.31 21.61 -9.70
CA PRO A 178 10.26 20.64 -9.16
C PRO A 178 11.23 21.27 -8.15
N SER A 179 11.36 22.61 -8.15
CA SER A 179 12.32 23.34 -7.30
C SER A 179 11.82 23.63 -5.89
N SER A 180 10.51 23.55 -5.65
CA SER A 180 9.94 23.70 -4.30
C SER A 180 9.91 22.40 -3.49
N GLU A 181 10.48 21.30 -4.01
CA GLU A 181 10.65 20.04 -3.29
C GLU A 181 11.84 20.09 -2.30
N GLU A 182 11.94 21.14 -1.47
CA GLU A 182 12.76 21.12 -0.25
C GLU A 182 12.04 20.28 0.82
N GLU A 183 12.00 18.96 0.60
CA GLU A 183 11.82 18.04 1.72
C GLU A 183 13.09 18.09 2.57
N SER A 184 12.89 18.54 3.80
CA SER A 184 13.79 18.57 4.95
C SER A 184 14.93 17.55 4.82
N ARG A 185 16.13 18.05 4.50
CA ARG A 185 17.37 17.29 4.61
C ARG A 185 17.66 17.10 6.09
N GLU A 186 17.24 15.98 6.65
CA GLU A 186 17.92 15.37 7.80
C GLU A 186 18.46 14.01 7.37
N ASP A 187 19.78 14.00 7.19
CA ASP A 187 20.74 12.91 7.37
C ASP A 187 20.45 11.54 6.73
N GLY A 188 21.26 11.20 5.72
CA GLY A 188 21.43 9.81 5.29
C GLY A 188 22.01 9.63 3.89
N GLU A 189 23.34 9.63 3.81
CA GLU A 189 24.20 8.96 2.80
C GLU A 189 23.62 8.69 1.40
N ARG A 190 24.08 9.51 0.44
CA ARG A 190 23.89 9.34 -1.00
C ARG A 190 24.38 7.96 -1.48
N ASN A 191 23.44 7.08 -1.79
CA ASN A 191 23.67 5.97 -2.73
C ASN A 191 23.46 6.49 -4.16
N GLY A 192 24.42 6.23 -5.04
CA GLY A 192 24.60 6.85 -6.36
C GLY A 192 23.58 6.50 -7.45
N GLY A 193 22.30 6.81 -7.23
CA GLY A 193 21.34 7.06 -8.31
C GLY A 193 21.31 8.56 -8.60
N GLY A 194 21.38 8.96 -9.88
CA GLY A 194 21.36 10.38 -10.24
C GLY A 194 20.07 11.07 -9.79
N GLU A 195 20.14 12.34 -9.38
CA GLU A 195 18.97 13.15 -8.97
C GLU A 195 17.88 13.15 -10.06
N GLU A 196 18.26 13.02 -11.32
CA GLU A 196 17.39 12.90 -12.49
C GLU A 196 16.53 11.62 -12.47
N GLU A 197 17.09 10.46 -12.13
CA GLU A 197 16.36 9.18 -12.11
C GLU A 197 15.30 9.14 -11.00
N VAL A 198 15.64 9.71 -9.83
CA VAL A 198 14.71 9.84 -8.70
C VAL A 198 13.54 10.76 -9.07
N ASN A 199 13.82 11.87 -9.74
CA ASN A 199 12.78 12.81 -10.21
C ASN A 199 11.86 12.17 -11.25
N GLU A 200 12.41 11.43 -12.22
CA GLU A 200 11.62 10.70 -13.21
C GLU A 200 10.77 9.59 -12.56
N GLN A 201 11.25 8.93 -11.51
CA GLN A 201 10.45 7.96 -10.77
C GLN A 201 9.31 8.63 -9.98
N ARG A 202 9.57 9.78 -9.34
CA ARG A 202 8.55 10.57 -8.63
C ARG A 202 7.45 11.03 -9.61
N LYS A 203 7.85 11.51 -10.79
CA LYS A 203 6.94 11.91 -11.85
C LYS A 203 6.05 10.75 -12.31
N ARG A 204 6.65 9.60 -12.68
CA ARG A 204 5.90 8.38 -13.04
C ARG A 204 4.93 7.94 -11.94
N ASN A 205 5.34 8.05 -10.67
CA ASN A 205 4.50 7.73 -9.53
C ASN A 205 3.31 8.70 -9.35
N ARG A 206 3.47 9.98 -9.70
CA ARG A 206 2.36 10.94 -9.71
C ARG A 206 1.39 10.64 -10.84
N GLU A 207 1.90 10.45 -12.06
CA GLU A 207 1.10 10.09 -13.24
C GLU A 207 0.28 8.82 -12.99
N ALA A 208 0.87 7.78 -12.39
CA ALA A 208 0.14 6.56 -12.05
C ALA A 208 -1.02 6.78 -11.05
N ARG A 209 -0.90 7.77 -10.15
CA ARG A 209 -1.97 8.13 -9.20
C ARG A 209 -3.08 8.93 -9.88
N GLU A 210 -2.71 9.80 -10.81
CA GLU A 210 -3.66 10.52 -11.67
C GLU A 210 -4.46 9.54 -12.53
N ASP A 211 -3.78 8.56 -13.13
CA ASP A 211 -4.42 7.50 -13.93
C ASP A 211 -5.39 6.67 -13.09
N MET A 212 -5.01 6.31 -11.85
CA MET A 212 -5.91 5.61 -10.93
C MET A 212 -7.15 6.44 -10.61
N LEU A 213 -7.01 7.73 -10.31
CA LEU A 213 -8.16 8.60 -10.05
C LEU A 213 -9.11 8.70 -11.24
N ARG A 214 -8.56 8.95 -12.44
CA ARG A 214 -9.33 8.96 -13.70
C ARG A 214 -10.07 7.65 -13.90
N PHE A 215 -9.38 6.53 -13.76
CA PHE A 215 -9.98 5.21 -13.91
C PHE A 215 -11.12 4.97 -12.91
N LEU A 216 -10.93 5.29 -11.62
CA LEU A 216 -11.93 5.05 -10.58
C LEU A 216 -13.22 5.89 -10.78
N VAL A 217 -13.09 7.13 -11.22
CA VAL A 217 -14.24 8.03 -11.42
C VAL A 217 -14.84 7.88 -12.81
N ASP A 218 -14.01 7.93 -13.85
CA ASP A 218 -14.46 8.03 -15.24
C ASP A 218 -14.80 6.64 -15.84
N GLU A 219 -14.13 5.56 -15.41
CA GLU A 219 -14.39 4.20 -15.92
C GLU A 219 -15.18 3.32 -14.95
N GLU A 220 -14.80 3.24 -13.66
CA GLU A 220 -15.54 2.45 -12.66
C GLU A 220 -16.79 3.17 -12.13
N GLY A 221 -16.93 4.48 -12.40
CA GLY A 221 -18.13 5.25 -12.04
C GLY A 221 -18.31 5.44 -10.53
N LEU A 222 -17.21 5.52 -9.77
CA LEU A 222 -17.31 5.79 -8.33
C LEU A 222 -17.83 7.20 -8.07
N ASP A 223 -18.83 7.28 -7.20
CA ASP A 223 -19.45 8.53 -6.78
C ASP A 223 -18.47 9.41 -5.99
N VAL A 224 -18.18 10.59 -6.56
CA VAL A 224 -17.26 11.60 -6.00
C VAL A 224 -17.78 12.28 -4.74
N ASN A 225 -19.08 12.11 -4.41
CA ASN A 225 -19.73 12.70 -3.24
C ASN A 225 -20.09 11.66 -2.17
N ARG A 226 -19.72 10.39 -2.38
CA ARG A 226 -20.01 9.33 -1.42
C ARG A 226 -19.20 9.51 -0.13
N LEU A 227 -19.86 9.34 1.02
CA LEU A 227 -19.19 9.32 2.32
C LEU A 227 -18.38 8.03 2.53
N ASP A 228 -17.23 8.19 3.19
CA ASP A 228 -16.32 7.11 3.55
C ASP A 228 -16.88 6.12 4.59
N SER A 229 -17.86 6.55 5.40
CA SER A 229 -18.47 5.79 6.49
C SER A 229 -19.81 6.44 6.86
N ASP A 230 -20.70 5.64 7.44
CA ASP A 230 -21.98 6.10 7.99
C ASP A 230 -21.87 6.48 9.49
N THR A 231 -20.70 6.22 10.10
CA THR A 231 -20.39 6.49 11.51
C THR A 231 -19.08 7.28 11.65
N GLY A 232 -19.03 8.21 12.62
CA GLY A 232 -17.84 8.99 12.91
C GLY A 232 -16.69 8.08 13.38
N ARG A 233 -15.53 8.18 12.73
CA ARG A 233 -14.36 7.34 12.98
C ARG A 233 -13.09 8.15 12.77
N ALA A 234 -12.07 7.86 13.57
CA ALA A 234 -10.75 8.46 13.38
C ALA A 234 -10.22 8.18 11.96
N MET A 235 -9.63 9.20 11.31
CA MET A 235 -9.09 9.14 9.95
C MET A 235 -10.15 8.93 8.84
N HIS A 236 -11.42 9.19 9.15
CA HIS A 236 -12.50 9.34 8.18
C HIS A 236 -12.82 10.83 8.08
N TRP A 237 -12.66 11.40 6.89
CA TRP A 237 -12.83 12.84 6.65
C TRP A 237 -14.10 13.16 5.86
N GLY A 238 -14.86 12.16 5.42
CA GLY A 238 -16.12 12.34 4.69
C GLY A 238 -16.00 11.92 3.23
N THR A 239 -16.16 12.87 2.30
CA THR A 239 -16.10 12.62 0.86
C THR A 239 -14.65 12.59 0.34
N PRO A 240 -14.38 12.10 -0.88
CA PRO A 240 -13.06 12.16 -1.49
C PRO A 240 -12.43 13.56 -1.53
N ILE A 241 -13.22 14.63 -1.68
CA ILE A 241 -12.69 16.00 -1.68
C ILE A 241 -12.24 16.44 -0.29
N ASN A 242 -12.85 15.95 0.79
CA ASN A 242 -12.35 16.16 2.16
C ASN A 242 -10.95 15.55 2.36
N TYR A 243 -10.72 14.34 1.82
CA TYR A 243 -9.41 13.69 1.87
C TYR A 243 -8.35 14.51 1.14
N ALA A 244 -8.68 15.09 -0.01
CA ALA A 244 -7.77 15.98 -0.73
C ALA A 244 -7.49 17.28 0.02
N ALA A 245 -8.52 17.92 0.59
CA ALA A 245 -8.41 19.16 1.35
C ALA A 245 -7.56 19.04 2.63
N GLN A 246 -7.55 17.85 3.24
CA GLN A 246 -6.73 17.55 4.41
C GLN A 246 -5.22 17.47 4.09
N GLN A 247 -4.83 17.33 2.81
CA GLN A 247 -3.43 17.22 2.41
C GLN A 247 -2.85 18.57 1.99
N PRO A 248 -1.65 18.95 2.48
CA PRO A 248 -1.03 20.23 2.10
C PRO A 248 -0.84 20.41 0.60
N LYS A 249 -0.50 19.33 -0.12
CA LYS A 249 -0.24 19.31 -1.57
C LYS A 249 -1.49 18.94 -2.40
N GLY A 250 -2.69 19.05 -1.81
CA GLY A 250 -3.93 18.54 -2.39
C GLY A 250 -4.61 19.40 -3.46
N ALA A 251 -4.11 20.61 -3.74
CA ALA A 251 -4.75 21.58 -4.63
C ALA A 251 -5.09 21.01 -6.04
N GLY A 252 -4.17 20.25 -6.64
CA GLY A 252 -4.37 19.64 -7.96
C GLY A 252 -5.52 18.62 -7.97
N VAL A 253 -5.51 17.68 -7.01
CA VAL A 253 -6.57 16.67 -6.86
C VAL A 253 -7.90 17.32 -6.51
N LEU A 254 -7.90 18.35 -5.67
CA LEU A 254 -9.10 19.10 -5.28
C LEU A 254 -9.77 19.74 -6.50
N LEU A 255 -9.01 20.44 -7.34
CA LEU A 255 -9.53 21.01 -8.59
C LEU A 255 -10.09 19.94 -9.52
N TRP A 256 -9.35 18.84 -9.68
CA TRP A 256 -9.77 17.73 -10.53
C TRP A 256 -11.09 17.08 -10.06
N LEU A 257 -11.28 16.96 -8.74
CA LEU A 257 -12.54 16.47 -8.14
C LEU A 257 -13.69 17.47 -8.32
N LEU A 258 -13.44 18.78 -8.14
CA LEU A 258 -14.44 19.82 -8.40
C LEU A 258 -14.90 19.82 -9.86
N ASP A 259 -13.99 19.64 -10.81
CA ASP A 259 -14.30 19.51 -12.25
C ASP A 259 -15.17 18.28 -12.56
N ARG A 260 -15.22 17.30 -11.65
CA ARG A 260 -16.07 16.09 -11.72
C ARG A 260 -17.34 16.19 -10.90
N GLY A 261 -17.67 17.37 -10.38
CA GLY A 261 -18.90 17.62 -9.64
C GLY A 261 -18.83 17.22 -8.16
N ALA A 262 -17.63 17.11 -7.59
CA ALA A 262 -17.50 17.01 -6.14
C ALA A 262 -18.06 18.28 -5.48
N ASP A 263 -18.88 18.12 -4.45
CA ASP A 263 -19.42 19.21 -3.65
C ASP A 263 -18.59 19.36 -2.36
N PRO A 264 -17.78 20.44 -2.23
CA PRO A 264 -16.94 20.67 -1.06
C PRO A 264 -17.72 20.99 0.22
N ARG A 265 -19.04 21.18 0.15
CA ARG A 265 -19.90 21.51 1.29
C ARG A 265 -20.54 20.28 1.93
N ILE A 266 -20.36 19.09 1.37
CA ILE A 266 -20.86 17.86 1.99
C ILE A 266 -20.01 17.59 3.25
N PRO A 267 -20.59 17.63 4.46
CA PRO A 267 -19.85 17.36 5.67
C PRO A 267 -19.61 15.86 5.82
N GLY A 268 -18.45 15.50 6.38
CA GLY A 268 -18.22 14.17 6.90
C GLY A 268 -19.13 13.88 8.11
N VAL A 269 -19.11 12.65 8.61
CA VAL A 269 -19.96 12.26 9.76
C VAL A 269 -19.61 13.06 11.04
N ASP A 270 -18.37 13.51 11.17
CA ASP A 270 -17.93 14.36 12.28
C ASP A 270 -18.32 15.85 12.09
N GLY A 271 -19.04 16.18 11.01
CA GLY A 271 -19.60 17.51 10.73
C GLY A 271 -18.71 18.44 9.91
N GLY A 272 -17.43 18.11 9.71
CA GLY A 272 -16.49 18.95 8.95
C GLY A 272 -16.57 18.74 7.43
N ASP A 273 -16.62 19.82 6.66
CA ASP A 273 -16.62 19.81 5.19
C ASP A 273 -15.21 20.05 4.60
N ALA A 274 -15.08 20.23 3.28
CA ALA A 274 -13.77 20.43 2.67
C ALA A 274 -13.12 21.76 3.09
N PHE A 275 -13.90 22.79 3.43
CA PHE A 275 -13.39 24.06 3.95
C PHE A 275 -12.80 23.88 5.35
N ASP A 276 -13.51 23.14 6.22
CA ASP A 276 -13.02 22.84 7.57
C ASP A 276 -11.74 22.01 7.55
N ASN A 277 -11.65 21.02 6.65
CA ASN A 277 -10.46 20.19 6.49
C ASN A 277 -9.28 21.00 5.91
N ALA A 278 -9.52 21.91 4.96
CA ALA A 278 -8.49 22.81 4.44
C ALA A 278 -7.96 23.77 5.50
N LYS A 279 -8.83 24.26 6.39
CA LYS A 279 -8.44 25.10 7.52
C LYS A 279 -7.62 24.33 8.54
N THR A 280 -8.03 23.10 8.85
CA THR A 280 -7.30 22.19 9.74
C THR A 280 -5.92 21.83 9.19
N SER A 281 -5.79 21.64 7.87
CA SER A 281 -4.51 21.36 7.22
C SER A 281 -3.61 22.59 7.07
N GLY A 282 -4.16 23.79 7.22
CA GLY A 282 -3.44 25.07 7.09
C GLY A 282 -3.06 25.42 5.64
N SER A 283 -3.69 24.79 4.64
CA SER A 283 -3.34 25.02 3.23
C SER A 283 -4.02 26.28 2.69
N GLU A 284 -3.28 27.39 2.63
CA GLU A 284 -3.76 28.66 2.07
C GLU A 284 -4.19 28.56 0.61
N GLU A 285 -3.46 27.77 -0.19
CA GLU A 285 -3.78 27.54 -1.59
C GLU A 285 -5.16 26.87 -1.73
N ILE A 286 -5.40 25.80 -0.96
CA ILE A 286 -6.69 25.09 -1.00
C ILE A 286 -7.82 25.99 -0.51
N MET A 287 -7.63 26.73 0.58
CA MET A 287 -8.62 27.68 1.08
C MET A 287 -8.97 28.74 0.01
N ALA A 288 -7.97 29.28 -0.69
CA ALA A 288 -8.19 30.24 -1.77
C ALA A 288 -8.93 29.63 -2.97
N LEU A 289 -8.65 28.38 -3.32
CA LEU A 289 -9.36 27.66 -4.39
C LEU A 289 -10.83 27.41 -4.03
N LEU A 290 -11.10 26.96 -2.81
CA LEU A 290 -12.45 26.73 -2.32
C LEU A 290 -13.27 28.03 -2.21
N ALA A 291 -12.66 29.13 -1.76
CA ALA A 291 -13.30 30.45 -1.75
C ALA A 291 -13.71 30.89 -3.18
N LYS A 292 -12.78 30.81 -4.13
CA LYS A 292 -13.06 31.11 -5.56
C LYS A 292 -14.14 30.20 -6.15
N TRP A 293 -14.19 28.93 -5.74
CA TRP A 293 -15.26 28.03 -6.16
C TRP A 293 -16.60 28.47 -5.57
N SER A 294 -16.65 28.84 -4.30
CA SER A 294 -17.87 29.33 -3.63
C SER A 294 -18.43 30.58 -4.31
N ASP A 295 -17.57 31.54 -4.66
CA ASP A 295 -17.98 32.79 -5.32
C ASP A 295 -18.60 32.57 -6.71
N ARG A 296 -18.24 31.47 -7.39
CA ARG A 296 -18.80 31.13 -8.72
C ARG A 296 -20.14 30.40 -8.64
N HIS A 297 -20.51 29.88 -7.47
CA HIS A 297 -21.69 29.02 -7.28
C HIS A 297 -22.65 29.55 -6.22
N ASN A 298 -22.44 30.79 -5.75
CA ASN A 298 -23.40 31.61 -5.01
C ASN A 298 -24.06 32.61 -5.97
#